data_AF-A0A8J6RNK3-F1
#
_entry.id   AF-A0A8J6RNK3-F1
#
_cell.length_a   1.000
_cell.length_b   1.000
_cell.length_c   1.000
_cell.angle_alpha   90.00
_cell.angle_beta   90.00
_cell.angle_gamma   90.00
#
_symmetry.space_group_name_H-M   'P 1'
#
loop_
_entity.id
_entity.type
_entity.pdbx_description
1 polymer ?
#
loop_
_entity_poly.entity_id
_entity_poly.type
_entity_poly.pdbx_seq_one_letter_code
_entity_poly.pdbx_strand_id
1 'polypeptide(L)'
;MPKRILPIPAMQPDATTPVEFGIRITNNTPTPRRFLLFLLLPTFLGTDEQVIPPEGPAVNKTNVPQEFDFPLAMPGESLTFFLKGRFFWVNSELWFVVYVKDGGAWSFRNFKPGTNQVLFTYKNSSSVWNIYDGRLLSTVIEDVWTGVVSTPFLEFCLVHK
;
A
#
# COMPACT_ATOMS: atom_id res chain seq x y z
N MET A 1 -4.62 19.62 -2.28
CA MET A 1 -4.98 18.45 -3.11
C MET A 1 -3.78 17.54 -3.24
N PRO A 2 -3.94 16.21 -3.24
CA PRO A 2 -2.84 15.28 -3.49
C PRO A 2 -2.25 15.51 -4.88
N LYS A 3 -0.92 15.40 -5.01
CA LYS A 3 -0.21 15.57 -6.29
C LYS A 3 -0.59 14.42 -7.21
N ARG A 4 -1.14 14.75 -8.39
CA ARG A 4 -1.48 13.78 -9.43
C ARG A 4 -0.45 13.71 -10.55
N ILE A 5 0.51 14.62 -10.59
CA ILE A 5 1.62 14.62 -11.55
C ILE A 5 2.86 14.15 -10.78
N LEU A 6 3.38 12.98 -11.16
CA LEU A 6 4.51 12.34 -10.51
C LEU A 6 5.70 12.32 -11.48
N PRO A 7 6.87 12.85 -11.07
CA PRO A 7 8.02 12.88 -11.95
C PRO A 7 8.70 11.51 -12.06
N ILE A 8 9.07 11.13 -13.26
CA ILE A 8 9.91 9.97 -13.56
C ILE A 8 11.38 10.36 -13.29
N PRO A 9 12.20 9.50 -12.66
CA PRO A 9 13.63 9.77 -12.52
C PRO A 9 14.34 9.86 -13.88
N ALA A 10 15.47 10.56 -13.94
CA ALA A 10 16.35 10.47 -15.10
C ALA A 10 16.83 9.03 -15.30
N MET A 11 17.06 8.61 -16.54
CA MET A 11 17.58 7.27 -16.85
C MET A 11 19.09 7.21 -16.59
N GLN A 12 19.46 7.22 -15.30
CA GLN A 12 20.83 7.19 -14.80
C GLN A 12 20.94 6.16 -13.66
N PRO A 13 22.13 5.58 -13.42
CA PRO A 13 22.35 4.73 -12.26
C PRO A 13 21.92 5.43 -10.97
N ASP A 14 21.26 4.68 -10.08
CA ASP A 14 20.79 5.11 -8.75
C ASP A 14 19.74 6.26 -8.72
N ALA A 15 19.32 6.78 -9.88
CA ALA A 15 18.30 7.81 -9.96
C ALA A 15 16.93 7.24 -9.55
N THR A 16 16.32 7.87 -8.53
CA THR A 16 14.99 7.49 -8.04
C THR A 16 14.09 8.70 -7.84
N THR A 17 12.77 8.51 -7.98
CA THR A 17 11.77 9.48 -7.52
C THR A 17 10.91 8.85 -6.43
N PRO A 18 10.96 9.36 -5.17
CA PRO A 18 10.05 8.90 -4.14
C PRO A 18 8.62 9.36 -4.41
N VAL A 19 7.65 8.49 -4.12
CA VAL A 19 6.22 8.75 -4.28
C VAL A 19 5.48 8.23 -3.06
N GLU A 20 4.46 8.96 -2.64
CA GLU A 20 3.56 8.55 -1.56
C GLU A 20 2.11 8.59 -2.06
N PHE A 21 1.39 7.49 -1.83
CA PHE A 21 -0.06 7.42 -2.05
C PHE A 21 -0.77 7.49 -0.71
N GLY A 22 -1.57 8.54 -0.50
CA GLY A 22 -2.37 8.71 0.71
C GLY A 22 -3.69 7.95 0.62
N ILE A 23 -4.00 7.15 1.64
CA ILE A 23 -5.26 6.42 1.80
C ILE A 23 -5.93 6.89 3.09
N ARG A 24 -7.26 7.08 3.03
CA ARG A 24 -8.10 7.40 4.18
C ARG A 24 -9.15 6.32 4.36
N ILE A 25 -9.15 5.68 5.52
CA ILE A 25 -10.17 4.70 5.92
C ILE A 25 -11.07 5.37 6.95
N THR A 26 -12.39 5.34 6.75
CA THR A 26 -13.36 5.89 7.73
C THR A 26 -14.18 4.75 8.31
N ASN A 27 -14.24 4.65 9.64
CA ASN A 27 -15.09 3.67 10.30
C ASN A 27 -16.54 4.16 10.33
N ASN A 28 -17.35 3.72 9.38
CA ASN A 28 -18.79 4.05 9.33
C ASN A 28 -19.67 3.07 10.14
N THR A 29 -19.06 2.18 10.92
CA THR A 29 -19.81 1.24 11.76
C THR A 29 -20.10 1.86 13.14
N PRO A 30 -21.16 1.42 13.84
CA PRO A 30 -21.50 1.97 15.17
C PRO A 30 -20.54 1.51 16.28
N THR A 31 -19.61 0.60 15.98
CA THR A 31 -18.64 0.04 16.93
C THR A 31 -17.22 0.44 16.55
N PRO A 32 -16.30 0.64 17.51
CA PRO A 32 -14.88 0.79 17.21
C PRO A 32 -14.34 -0.40 16.41
N ARG A 33 -13.40 -0.16 15.50
CA ARG A 33 -12.79 -1.19 14.66
C ARG A 33 -11.29 -0.99 14.55
N ARG A 34 -10.54 -2.10 14.62
CA ARG A 34 -9.10 -2.10 14.35
C ARG A 34 -8.82 -2.44 12.89
N PHE A 35 -7.75 -1.92 12.34
CA PHE A 35 -7.37 -2.17 10.95
C PHE A 35 -5.90 -2.58 10.86
N LEU A 36 -5.61 -3.75 10.28
CA LEU A 36 -4.24 -4.16 10.00
C LEU A 36 -3.82 -3.62 8.64
N LEU A 37 -3.08 -2.52 8.63
CA LEU A 37 -2.73 -1.81 7.40
C LEU A 37 -1.78 -2.58 6.46
N PHE A 38 -1.23 -3.71 6.91
CA PHE A 38 -0.41 -4.60 6.09
C PHE A 38 -1.23 -5.21 4.94
N LEU A 39 -2.55 -5.30 5.12
CA LEU A 39 -3.48 -5.91 4.18
C LEU A 39 -3.97 -4.96 3.08
N LEU A 40 -3.42 -3.74 3.03
CA LEU A 40 -3.75 -2.74 2.02
C LEU A 40 -2.77 -2.84 0.86
N LEU A 41 -3.23 -3.32 -0.29
CA LEU A 41 -2.40 -3.51 -1.48
C LEU A 41 -2.87 -2.62 -2.63
N PRO A 42 -1.94 -1.99 -3.38
CA PRO A 42 -2.28 -1.25 -4.58
C PRO A 42 -2.54 -2.19 -5.75
N THR A 43 -3.40 -1.76 -6.67
CA THR A 43 -3.53 -2.30 -8.02
C THR A 43 -3.37 -1.14 -8.99
N PHE A 44 -2.46 -1.30 -9.94
CA PHE A 44 -2.17 -0.28 -10.93
C PHE A 44 -2.72 -0.68 -12.30
N LEU A 45 -3.27 0.29 -13.02
CA LEU A 45 -3.51 0.19 -14.47
C LEU A 45 -2.50 1.06 -15.20
N GLY A 46 -1.89 0.50 -16.24
CA GLY A 46 -1.02 1.22 -17.16
C GLY A 46 -1.81 2.21 -18.03
N THR A 47 -1.07 2.92 -18.89
CA THR A 47 -1.65 3.85 -19.88
C THR A 47 -2.53 3.16 -20.93
N ASP A 48 -2.44 1.84 -21.04
CA ASP A 48 -3.22 0.97 -21.92
C ASP A 48 -4.40 0.31 -21.18
N GLU A 49 -4.72 0.78 -19.97
CA GLU A 49 -5.77 0.26 -19.09
C GLU A 49 -5.57 -1.21 -18.68
N GLN A 50 -4.38 -1.77 -18.93
CA GLN A 50 -4.05 -3.12 -18.50
C GLN A 50 -3.53 -3.12 -17.06
N VAL A 51 -3.88 -4.18 -16.32
CA VAL A 51 -3.37 -4.37 -14.96
C VAL A 51 -1.86 -4.61 -15.01
N ILE A 52 -1.12 -3.84 -14.23
CA ILE A 52 0.31 -4.06 -14.01
C ILE A 52 0.44 -5.12 -12.92
N PRO A 53 0.95 -6.34 -13.23
CA PRO A 53 1.04 -7.40 -12.25
C PRO A 53 2.08 -7.06 -11.17
N PRO A 54 1.78 -7.33 -9.88
CA PRO A 54 2.76 -7.22 -8.82
C PRO A 54 3.77 -8.37 -8.87
N GLU A 55 5.02 -8.07 -8.54
CA GLU A 55 6.10 -9.04 -8.32
C GLU A 55 6.57 -9.00 -6.86
N GLY A 56 6.64 -10.15 -6.19
CA GLY A 56 7.08 -10.26 -4.81
C GLY A 56 6.18 -11.15 -3.93
N PRO A 57 6.30 -11.04 -2.58
CA PRO A 57 7.17 -10.10 -1.87
C PRO A 57 8.66 -10.49 -1.98
N ALA A 58 9.53 -9.52 -2.29
CA ALA A 58 10.97 -9.74 -2.45
C ALA A 58 11.73 -9.63 -1.10
N VAL A 59 11.38 -10.45 -0.10
CA VAL A 59 12.08 -10.49 1.20
C VAL A 59 12.03 -11.86 1.88
N ASN A 60 13.12 -12.18 2.59
CA ASN A 60 13.27 -13.39 3.44
C ASN A 60 12.66 -13.24 4.85
N LYS A 61 12.01 -12.12 5.17
CA LYS A 61 11.41 -11.84 6.49
C LYS A 61 10.16 -10.98 6.34
N THR A 62 9.03 -11.50 6.80
CA THR A 62 7.82 -10.72 7.10
C THR A 62 7.86 -10.34 8.57
N ASN A 63 7.78 -9.05 8.89
CA ASN A 63 7.57 -8.56 10.23
C ASN A 63 6.26 -9.16 10.77
N VAL A 64 6.31 -9.68 11.99
CA VAL A 64 5.11 -10.08 12.72
C VAL A 64 4.39 -8.78 13.11
N PRO A 65 3.09 -8.62 12.79
CA PRO A 65 2.32 -7.46 13.23
C PRO A 65 2.43 -7.26 14.75
N GLN A 66 2.64 -6.00 15.18
CA GLN A 66 2.63 -5.62 16.58
C GLN A 66 1.32 -4.87 16.92
N GLU A 67 1.02 -4.66 18.20
CA GLU A 67 -0.25 -4.03 18.60
C GLU A 67 -0.47 -2.65 17.95
N PHE A 68 0.59 -1.85 17.82
CA PHE A 68 0.51 -0.53 17.18
C PHE A 68 0.24 -0.58 15.67
N ASP A 69 0.36 -1.75 15.02
CA ASP A 69 0.00 -1.94 13.62
C ASP A 69 -1.50 -2.14 13.40
N PHE A 70 -2.27 -2.20 14.50
CA PHE A 70 -3.73 -2.29 14.53
C PHE A 70 -4.37 -1.01 15.08
N PRO A 71 -4.21 0.16 14.42
CA PRO A 71 -4.87 1.38 14.86
C PRO A 71 -6.38 1.17 15.00
N LEU A 72 -6.91 1.66 16.12
CA LEU A 72 -8.33 1.68 16.42
C LEU A 72 -8.95 2.93 15.80
N ALA A 73 -10.06 2.76 15.08
CA ALA A 73 -10.89 3.86 14.61
C ALA A 73 -12.24 3.82 15.33
N MET A 74 -12.61 4.91 15.99
CA MET A 74 -13.94 5.08 16.58
C MET A 74 -15.01 5.28 15.49
N PRO A 75 -16.31 5.10 15.78
CA PRO A 75 -17.38 5.43 14.85
C PRO A 75 -17.26 6.87 14.31
N GLY A 76 -17.28 7.02 12.99
CA GLY A 76 -17.09 8.28 12.27
C GLY A 76 -15.64 8.76 12.15
N GLU A 77 -14.69 8.13 12.84
CA GLU A 77 -13.28 8.49 12.79
C GLU A 77 -12.61 8.01 11.50
N SER A 78 -11.57 8.72 11.08
CA SER A 78 -10.76 8.36 9.93
C SER A 78 -9.29 8.11 10.28
N LEU A 79 -8.76 7.00 9.76
CA LEU A 79 -7.34 6.70 9.75
C LEU A 79 -6.74 7.14 8.42
N THR A 80 -5.61 7.85 8.47
CA THR A 80 -4.85 8.22 7.27
C THR A 80 -3.54 7.46 7.24
N PHE A 81 -3.22 6.88 6.09
CA PHE A 81 -2.00 6.12 5.85
C PHE A 81 -1.35 6.57 4.54
N PHE A 82 -0.03 6.44 4.45
CA PHE A 82 0.74 6.76 3.25
C PHE A 82 1.52 5.54 2.82
N LEU A 83 1.15 5.00 1.66
CA LEU A 83 1.92 3.96 1.01
C LEU A 83 3.14 4.59 0.34
N LYS A 84 4.34 4.25 0.83
CA LYS A 84 5.59 4.83 0.34
C LYS A 84 6.22 3.91 -0.69
N GLY A 85 6.66 4.51 -1.79
CA GLY A 85 7.39 3.80 -2.82
C GLY A 85 8.31 4.72 -3.59
N ARG A 86 8.93 4.17 -4.63
CA ARG A 86 9.79 4.95 -5.52
C ARG A 86 9.76 4.39 -6.94
N PHE A 87 9.83 5.30 -7.90
CA PHE A 87 10.12 4.98 -9.29
C PHE A 87 11.63 4.93 -9.53
N PHE A 88 12.09 3.99 -10.36
CA PHE A 88 13.49 3.80 -10.76
C PHE A 88 13.57 3.03 -12.08
N TRP A 89 14.71 3.11 -12.77
CA TRP A 89 14.93 2.43 -14.03
C TRP A 89 15.70 1.12 -13.85
N VAL A 90 15.25 0.05 -14.53
CA VAL A 90 15.96 -1.23 -14.65
C VAL A 90 15.91 -1.66 -16.11
N ASN A 91 17.06 -1.85 -16.77
CA ASN A 91 17.13 -2.28 -18.18
C ASN A 91 16.23 -1.46 -19.13
N SER A 92 16.15 -0.14 -18.94
CA SER A 92 15.27 0.79 -19.69
C SER A 92 13.76 0.60 -19.46
N GLU A 93 13.36 -0.16 -18.44
CA GLU A 93 11.98 -0.23 -17.97
C GLU A 93 11.79 0.61 -16.70
N LEU A 94 10.67 1.33 -16.62
CA LEU A 94 10.33 2.09 -15.42
C LEU A 94 9.62 1.17 -14.42
N TRP A 95 10.25 1.01 -13.26
CA TRP A 95 9.77 0.19 -12.17
C TRP A 95 9.27 1.06 -11.02
N PHE A 96 8.24 0.59 -10.33
CA PHE A 96 7.78 1.12 -9.06
C PHE A 96 7.93 0.05 -7.99
N VAL A 97 8.62 0.38 -6.89
CA VAL A 97 8.65 -0.49 -5.71
C VAL A 97 7.89 0.19 -4.58
N VAL A 98 7.03 -0.57 -3.92
CA VAL A 98 6.35 -0.18 -2.69
C VAL A 98 6.91 -0.99 -1.53
N TYR A 99 7.15 -0.30 -0.42
CA TYR A 99 7.49 -0.92 0.85
C TYR A 99 6.25 -0.97 1.73
N VAL A 100 5.81 -2.18 2.04
CA VAL A 100 4.68 -2.43 2.95
C VAL A 100 5.21 -2.59 4.38
N LYS A 101 4.36 -2.29 5.36
CA LYS A 101 4.78 -2.23 6.77
C LYS A 101 5.19 -3.60 7.35
N ASP A 102 4.76 -4.69 6.73
CA ASP A 102 5.21 -6.04 7.07
C ASP A 102 6.68 -6.31 6.69
N GLY A 103 7.43 -5.30 6.24
CA GLY A 103 8.80 -5.46 5.76
C GLY A 103 8.89 -6.00 4.34
N GLY A 104 7.73 -6.32 3.73
CA GLY A 104 7.57 -6.69 2.34
C GLY A 104 7.94 -5.56 1.38
N ALA A 105 8.41 -5.96 0.20
CA ALA A 105 8.52 -5.08 -0.95
C ALA A 105 7.80 -5.73 -2.14
N TRP A 106 6.90 -4.98 -2.77
CA TRP A 106 6.27 -5.36 -4.03
C TRP A 106 6.79 -4.46 -5.14
N SER A 107 7.13 -5.08 -6.26
CA SER A 107 7.59 -4.38 -7.46
C SER A 107 6.52 -4.45 -8.54
N PHE A 108 6.45 -3.39 -9.33
CA PHE A 108 5.54 -3.24 -10.46
C PHE A 108 6.38 -2.71 -11.63
N ARG A 109 6.39 -3.41 -12.75
CA ARG A 109 7.25 -3.11 -13.90
C ARG A 109 6.47 -2.47 -15.04
N ASN A 110 7.19 -1.97 -16.05
CA ASN A 110 6.63 -1.49 -17.31
C ASN A 110 5.67 -0.31 -17.20
N PHE A 111 5.90 0.62 -16.26
CA PHE A 111 5.20 1.89 -16.29
C PHE A 111 5.60 2.70 -17.52
N LYS A 112 4.64 3.41 -18.11
CA LYS A 112 4.85 4.33 -19.22
C LYS A 112 4.54 5.76 -18.79
N PRO A 113 5.26 6.77 -19.31
CA PRO A 113 4.84 8.16 -19.20
C PRO A 113 3.39 8.34 -19.69
N GLY A 114 2.62 9.20 -19.01
CA GLY A 114 1.20 9.42 -19.29
C GLY A 114 0.27 9.06 -18.13
N THR A 115 -1.03 9.02 -18.41
CA THR A 115 -2.07 8.76 -17.40
C THR A 115 -2.14 7.29 -17.06
N ASN A 116 -1.88 6.97 -15.79
CA ASN A 116 -2.01 5.67 -15.18
C ASN A 116 -3.11 5.75 -14.11
N GLN A 117 -3.59 4.61 -13.60
CA GLN A 117 -4.57 4.57 -12.52
C GLN A 117 -4.09 3.71 -11.36
N VAL A 118 -4.52 4.06 -10.15
CA VAL A 118 -4.30 3.25 -8.95
C VAL A 118 -5.61 3.09 -8.19
N LEU A 119 -5.85 1.89 -7.67
CA LEU A 119 -6.79 1.65 -6.59
C LEU A 119 -6.09 0.93 -5.44
N PHE A 120 -6.72 0.99 -4.28
CA PHE A 120 -6.27 0.26 -3.10
C PHE A 120 -7.34 -0.70 -2.66
N THR A 121 -6.96 -1.94 -2.37
CA THR A 121 -7.87 -2.93 -1.79
C THR A 121 -7.38 -3.32 -0.41
N TYR A 122 -8.25 -3.20 0.57
CA TYR A 122 -8.07 -3.79 1.90
C TYR A 122 -8.89 -5.08 1.97
N LYS A 123 -8.26 -6.19 2.30
CA LYS A 123 -8.93 -7.49 2.46
C LYS A 123 -8.47 -8.17 3.74
N ASN A 124 -9.41 -8.44 4.63
CA ASN A 124 -9.16 -9.19 5.86
C ASN A 124 -10.26 -10.21 6.12
N SER A 125 -9.90 -11.45 6.42
CA SER A 125 -10.83 -12.52 6.78
C SER A 125 -10.87 -12.82 8.27
N SER A 126 -9.95 -12.26 9.06
CA SER A 126 -9.77 -12.61 10.47
C SER A 126 -10.10 -11.44 11.38
N SER A 127 -11.17 -11.56 12.18
CA SER A 127 -11.55 -10.56 13.18
C SER A 127 -10.67 -10.58 14.43
N VAL A 128 -9.88 -11.64 14.59
CA VAL A 128 -8.98 -11.89 15.71
C VAL A 128 -7.58 -12.20 15.20
N TRP A 129 -6.57 -11.59 15.81
CA TRP A 129 -5.16 -11.80 15.50
C TRP A 129 -4.37 -12.12 16.76
N ASN A 130 -3.57 -13.18 16.72
CA ASN A 130 -2.61 -13.48 17.78
C ASN A 130 -1.25 -12.87 17.41
N ILE A 131 -0.80 -11.89 18.19
CA ILE A 131 0.51 -11.27 17.98
C ILE A 131 1.50 -11.79 19.02
N TYR A 132 2.72 -12.10 18.56
CA TYR A 132 3.81 -12.58 19.42
C TYR A 132 4.71 -11.40 19.80
N ASP A 133 4.89 -11.15 21.09
CA ASP A 133 5.74 -10.08 21.61
C ASP A 133 7.22 -10.50 21.83
N GLY A 134 7.58 -11.73 21.42
CA GLY A 134 8.90 -12.32 21.63
C GLY A 134 9.12 -12.93 23.02
N ARG A 135 8.13 -12.93 23.91
CA ARG A 135 8.23 -13.42 25.30
C ARG A 135 7.30 -14.59 25.64
N LEU A 136 6.80 -15.31 24.62
CA LEU A 136 5.84 -16.44 24.71
C LEU A 136 4.40 -16.05 25.09
N LEU A 137 4.11 -14.78 25.38
CA LEU A 137 2.75 -14.30 25.61
C LEU A 137 2.16 -13.79 24.28
N SER A 138 1.17 -14.50 23.76
CA SER A 138 0.38 -14.01 22.63
C SER A 138 -0.61 -12.96 23.13
N THR A 139 -0.51 -11.74 22.63
CA THR A 139 -1.61 -10.77 22.82
C THR A 139 -2.66 -11.03 21.76
N VAL A 140 -3.92 -11.07 22.18
CA VAL A 140 -5.07 -11.25 21.27
C VAL A 140 -5.59 -9.87 20.89
N ILE A 141 -5.55 -9.57 19.60
CA ILE A 141 -6.16 -8.37 19.03
C ILE A 141 -7.52 -8.74 18.48
N GLU A 142 -8.57 -8.21 19.10
CA GLU A 142 -9.96 -8.41 18.70
C GLU A 142 -10.53 -7.18 17.97
N ASP A 143 -11.75 -7.34 17.44
CA ASP A 143 -12.48 -6.31 16.69
C ASP A 143 -11.75 -5.77 15.45
N VAL A 144 -10.89 -6.59 14.85
CA VAL A 144 -10.26 -6.26 13.58
C VAL A 144 -11.34 -6.30 12.49
N TRP A 145 -11.43 -5.25 11.69
CA TRP A 145 -12.42 -5.16 10.63
C TRP A 145 -12.21 -6.28 9.61
N THR A 146 -13.29 -7.00 9.28
CA THR A 146 -13.30 -8.08 8.29
C THR A 146 -14.11 -7.69 7.06
N GLY A 147 -13.66 -8.11 5.89
CA GLY A 147 -14.31 -7.89 4.63
C GLY A 147 -13.32 -7.55 3.52
N VAL A 148 -13.87 -7.07 2.41
CA VAL A 148 -13.11 -6.53 1.28
C VAL A 148 -13.67 -5.16 0.97
N VAL A 149 -12.78 -4.17 0.86
CA VAL A 149 -13.15 -2.83 0.41
C VAL A 149 -12.07 -2.29 -0.52
N SER A 150 -12.50 -1.65 -1.60
CA SER A 150 -11.60 -1.03 -2.57
C SER A 150 -11.94 0.44 -2.72
N THR A 151 -10.91 1.26 -2.92
CA THR A 151 -11.11 2.64 -3.39
C THR A 151 -11.56 2.62 -4.85
N PRO A 152 -12.22 3.68 -5.35
CA PRO A 152 -12.29 3.93 -6.78
C PRO A 152 -10.88 3.99 -7.40
N PHE A 153 -10.79 3.75 -8.70
CA PHE A 153 -9.58 4.09 -9.45
C PHE A 153 -9.36 5.60 -9.44
N LEU A 154 -8.11 6.00 -9.19
CA LEU A 154 -7.65 7.37 -9.22
C LEU A 154 -6.54 7.52 -10.25
N GLU A 155 -6.69 8.51 -11.12
CA GLU A 155 -5.69 8.83 -12.13
C GLU A 155 -4.48 9.56 -11.53
N PHE A 156 -3.30 9.20 -12.03
CA PHE A 156 -2.06 9.95 -11.86
C PHE A 156 -1.28 9.95 -13.18
N CYS A 157 -0.56 11.03 -13.45
CA CYS A 157 0.22 11.21 -14.67
C CYS A 157 1.72 11.10 -14.35
N LEU A 158 2.43 10.23 -15.07
CA LEU A 158 3.87 10.13 -15.03
C LEU A 158 4.49 11.04 -16.09
N VAL A 159 5.37 11.96 -15.67
CA VAL A 159 6.02 12.93 -16.56
C VAL A 159 7.54 12.90 -16.42
N HIS A 160 8.27 13.16 -17.49
CA HIS A 160 9.71 13.38 -17.39
C HIS A 160 9.99 14.64 -16.55
N LYS A 161 11.07 14.58 -15.76
CA LYS A 161 11.62 15.77 -15.11
C LYS A 161 12.28 16.71 -16.12
#